data_AF-A0A5J5BM01-F1
#
_entry.id   AF-A0A5J5BM01-F1
#
_cell.length_a   1.000
_cell.length_b   1.000
_cell.length_c   1.000
_cell.angle_alpha   90.00
_cell.angle_beta   90.00
_cell.angle_gamma   90.00
#
_symmetry.space_group_name_H-M   'P 1'
#
loop_
_entity.id
_entity.type
_entity.pdbx_description
1 polymer ?
#
loop_
_entity_poly.entity_id
_entity_poly.type
_entity_poly.pdbx_seq_one_letter_code
_entity_poly.pdbx_strand_id
1 'polypeptide(L)'
;MNFHSLLSQWFPLLCLILSTTISATPYNIPKLSAIKGKILHDPETVPASISEDFKTLFYTQTLDHFNYRPESYATFNQRYVINSKYWDGANASAPIFVFFGAEEELDYDLADIGFLSDTAPRFKALIVFIEHRYYGKSIPFGTMEETMKNESTRGYFNSAQAIADYAEVILYLKKNLSAQNSPVIVIGGSYGGMLASWFRLKYPHIAVGALASSAPILYFDDIIQQTGYYSIVTKDFKEASESCFETIRKSWSEIDEVASKPNGLSILNQRFKTCAQLNNSSELKDYLDNIFTEAAQYNHPPTYPVTIVCGGIDGAPEGTDTLGRIFAGVAAYNGNRSCYNINAYNYPSQTNIGWRWQTCSEMVMPVGHGINDTMFPPSPFDLNQFIEDCKNLYGILPRPHWITTYYGGHDIKLILHRFASNIIFSNGLRDPYSSGGVLQNISDSVLAVYTVNGSHCLDILTAKQSDPQWLVQQRQIEVEIIEGWITKYYADLLAFKQY
;
A
#
# COMPACT_ATOMS: atom_id res chain seq x y z
N MET A 1 2.58 79.92 -30.42
CA MET A 1 1.15 80.23 -30.48
C MET A 1 0.47 79.18 -31.35
N ASN A 2 -0.50 78.44 -30.79
CA ASN A 2 -1.51 77.59 -31.47
C ASN A 2 -0.95 76.37 -32.26
N PHE A 3 -1.56 75.18 -32.33
CA PHE A 3 -2.66 74.49 -31.65
C PHE A 3 -2.61 73.02 -32.18
N HIS A 4 -3.35 72.12 -31.51
CA HIS A 4 -3.92 70.85 -32.01
C HIS A 4 -3.18 69.50 -31.88
N SER A 5 -3.50 68.83 -30.76
CA SER A 5 -4.23 67.55 -30.66
C SER A 5 -4.01 66.45 -31.70
N LEU A 6 -3.61 65.26 -31.22
CA LEU A 6 -4.15 63.96 -31.64
C LEU A 6 -4.10 62.99 -30.44
N LEU A 7 -5.27 62.74 -29.86
CA LEU A 7 -5.53 61.70 -28.87
C LEU A 7 -5.61 60.35 -29.60
N SER A 8 -4.67 59.44 -29.32
CA SER A 8 -4.80 58.02 -29.70
C SER A 8 -5.40 57.27 -28.51
N GLN A 9 -6.65 56.83 -28.66
CA GLN A 9 -7.33 55.95 -27.71
C GLN A 9 -6.66 54.57 -27.71
N TRP A 10 -6.21 54.11 -26.55
CA TRP A 10 -5.79 52.73 -26.32
C TRP A 10 -6.96 51.97 -25.69
N PHE A 11 -7.56 51.05 -26.44
CA PHE A 11 -8.44 50.01 -25.93
C PHE A 11 -7.59 48.86 -25.36
N PRO A 12 -7.74 48.45 -24.09
CA PRO A 12 -7.21 47.16 -23.67
C PRO A 12 -8.22 46.06 -24.03
N LEU A 13 -7.79 45.15 -24.90
CA LEU A 13 -8.50 43.90 -25.19
C LEU A 13 -8.48 43.05 -23.89
N LEU A 14 -9.62 42.95 -23.22
CA LEU A 14 -9.80 42.06 -22.08
C LEU A 14 -9.94 40.62 -22.63
N CYS A 15 -8.83 39.88 -22.73
CA CYS A 15 -8.88 38.44 -22.96
C CYS A 15 -9.45 37.77 -21.71
N LEU A 16 -10.76 37.46 -21.75
CA LEU A 16 -11.42 36.53 -20.84
C LEU A 16 -10.83 35.13 -21.06
N ILE A 17 -9.75 34.82 -20.34
CA ILE A 17 -9.31 33.44 -20.14
C ILE A 17 -10.31 32.83 -19.16
N LEU A 18 -11.34 32.19 -19.70
CA LEU A 18 -12.15 31.23 -18.96
C LEU A 18 -11.21 30.08 -18.58
N SER A 19 -10.62 30.18 -17.38
CA SER A 19 -10.00 29.05 -16.70
C SER A 19 -11.13 28.13 -16.29
N THR A 20 -11.49 27.20 -17.17
CA THR A 20 -12.21 26.00 -16.74
C THR A 20 -11.24 25.21 -15.87
N THR A 21 -11.30 25.42 -14.56
CA THR A 21 -10.72 24.49 -13.60
C THR A 21 -11.50 23.19 -13.76
N ILE A 22 -11.00 22.31 -14.62
CA ILE A 22 -11.35 20.90 -14.57
C ILE A 22 -10.78 20.45 -13.22
N SER A 23 -11.64 20.32 -12.21
CA SER A 23 -11.29 19.55 -11.01
C SER A 23 -11.09 18.12 -11.48
N ALA A 24 -9.86 17.79 -11.88
CA ALA A 24 -9.43 16.40 -11.99
C ALA A 24 -9.55 15.80 -10.59
N THR A 25 -10.59 15.00 -10.37
CA THR A 25 -10.64 14.11 -9.22
C THR A 25 -9.47 13.15 -9.39
N PRO A 26 -8.44 13.20 -8.53
CA PRO A 26 -7.29 12.32 -8.68
C PRO A 26 -7.78 10.87 -8.69
N TYR A 27 -7.28 10.04 -9.60
CA TYR A 27 -7.43 8.59 -9.47
C TYR A 27 -6.87 8.17 -8.10
N ASN A 28 -7.78 7.83 -7.18
CA ASN A 28 -7.42 7.41 -5.84
C ASN A 28 -7.23 5.89 -5.88
N ILE A 29 -6.04 5.45 -6.32
CA ILE A 29 -5.64 4.05 -6.21
C ILE A 29 -5.55 3.75 -4.70
N PRO A 30 -6.32 2.77 -4.17
CA PRO A 30 -6.28 2.44 -2.75
C PRO A 30 -4.85 2.16 -2.27
N LYS A 31 -4.56 2.42 -0.99
CA LYS A 31 -3.20 2.25 -0.48
C LYS A 31 -2.78 0.78 -0.45
N LEU A 32 -1.50 0.51 -0.69
CA LEU A 32 -0.86 -0.80 -0.56
C LEU A 32 -0.13 -0.93 0.80
N SER A 33 -0.59 -0.26 1.85
CA SER A 33 0.02 -0.42 3.18
C SER A 33 -0.47 -1.72 3.79
N ALA A 34 0.42 -2.41 4.52
CA ALA A 34 0.06 -3.62 5.25
C ALA A 34 -0.92 -3.35 6.41
N ILE A 35 -1.00 -2.09 6.86
CA ILE A 35 -1.72 -1.68 8.07
C ILE A 35 -2.69 -0.56 7.72
N LYS A 36 -3.87 -0.58 8.34
CA LYS A 36 -4.81 0.54 8.25
C LYS A 36 -4.18 1.81 8.83
N GLY A 37 -4.06 2.85 8.00
CA GLY A 37 -3.59 4.16 8.45
C GLY A 37 -4.50 4.79 9.51
N LYS A 38 -3.92 5.46 10.52
CA LYS A 38 -4.70 6.21 11.51
C LYS A 38 -5.28 7.47 10.85
N ILE A 39 -6.60 7.57 10.77
CA ILE A 39 -7.26 8.82 10.40
C ILE A 39 -6.89 9.86 11.47
N LEU A 40 -6.25 10.96 11.05
CA LEU A 40 -5.93 12.10 11.92
C LEU A 40 -7.19 12.47 12.72
N HIS A 41 -7.12 12.28 14.04
CA HIS A 41 -8.21 12.28 15.04
C HIS A 41 -8.80 10.93 15.45
N ASP A 42 -8.03 9.84 15.49
CA ASP A 42 -8.34 8.72 16.39
C ASP A 42 -7.54 8.85 17.69
N PRO A 43 -8.07 9.52 18.73
CA PRO A 43 -7.34 9.74 19.97
C PRO A 43 -7.49 8.53 20.89
N GLU A 44 -7.15 7.29 20.49
CA GLU A 44 -7.17 6.17 21.44
C GLU A 44 -6.46 4.86 21.03
N THR A 45 -5.42 4.92 20.20
CA THR A 45 -4.43 3.82 20.14
C THR A 45 -3.04 4.37 20.42
N VAL A 46 -2.65 4.32 21.69
CA VAL A 46 -1.24 4.36 22.09
C VAL A 46 -0.53 3.33 21.21
N PRO A 47 0.50 3.70 20.42
CA PRO A 47 1.31 2.71 19.73
C PRO A 47 1.74 1.67 20.78
N ALA A 48 1.56 0.38 20.50
CA ALA A 48 2.15 -0.64 21.37
C ALA A 48 3.60 -0.23 21.60
N SER A 49 4.03 -0.16 22.87
CA SER A 49 5.39 0.31 23.18
C SER A 49 6.38 -0.57 22.43
N ILE A 50 7.07 0.00 21.45
CA ILE A 50 8.10 -0.71 20.69
C ILE A 50 9.11 -1.24 21.71
N SER A 51 9.39 -2.55 21.67
CA SER A 51 10.28 -3.18 22.64
C SER A 51 11.64 -2.48 22.69
N GLU A 52 12.21 -2.30 23.88
CA GLU A 52 13.57 -1.78 24.08
C GLU A 52 14.64 -2.66 23.41
N ASP A 53 14.29 -3.90 23.04
CA ASP A 53 15.16 -4.81 22.28
C ASP A 53 15.42 -4.34 20.84
N PHE A 54 14.56 -3.47 20.29
CA PHE A 54 14.73 -2.87 18.97
C PHE A 54 15.70 -1.69 19.02
N LYS A 55 16.76 -1.76 18.20
CA LYS A 55 17.78 -0.71 18.09
C LYS A 55 17.69 -0.04 16.73
N THR A 56 17.37 1.25 16.73
CA THR A 56 17.36 2.09 15.53
C THR A 56 18.77 2.51 15.14
N LEU A 57 19.13 2.29 13.88
CA LEU A 57 20.42 2.55 13.30
C LEU A 57 20.24 3.21 11.92
N PHE A 58 21.32 3.75 11.38
CA PHE A 58 21.33 4.38 10.06
C PHE A 58 22.49 3.85 9.22
N TYR A 59 22.21 3.54 7.97
CA TYR A 59 23.20 3.20 6.96
C TYR A 59 23.41 4.40 6.03
N THR A 60 24.67 4.76 5.76
CA THR A 60 25.00 5.81 4.79
C THR A 60 24.85 5.23 3.38
N GLN A 61 23.68 5.47 2.80
CA GLN A 61 23.22 4.88 1.55
C GLN A 61 23.63 5.72 0.34
N THR A 62 23.99 5.06 -0.76
CA THR A 62 24.23 5.69 -2.06
C THR A 62 22.91 6.29 -2.59
N LEU A 63 22.95 7.55 -3.04
CA LEU A 63 21.76 8.22 -3.54
C LEU A 63 21.23 7.55 -4.83
N ASP A 64 22.13 7.27 -5.77
CA ASP A 64 21.79 6.71 -7.08
C ASP A 64 22.68 5.51 -7.43
N HIS A 65 22.07 4.32 -7.39
CA HIS A 65 22.74 3.05 -7.68
C HIS A 65 22.99 2.80 -9.17
N PHE A 66 22.36 3.57 -10.07
CA PHE A 66 22.27 3.23 -11.49
C PHE A 66 22.91 4.25 -12.42
N ASN A 67 23.62 5.24 -11.87
CA ASN A 67 24.31 6.26 -12.64
C ASN A 67 25.68 6.58 -12.02
N TYR A 68 26.61 7.04 -12.85
CA TYR A 68 28.02 7.25 -12.48
C TYR A 68 28.43 8.72 -12.52
N ARG A 69 27.46 9.64 -12.55
CA ARG A 69 27.73 11.08 -12.46
C ARG A 69 28.24 11.44 -11.06
N PRO A 70 29.02 12.51 -10.89
CA PRO A 70 29.51 12.92 -9.57
C PRO A 70 28.39 13.06 -8.52
N GLU A 71 27.22 13.54 -8.92
CA GLU A 71 26.06 13.71 -8.03
C GLU A 71 25.44 12.38 -7.58
N SER A 72 25.60 11.31 -8.38
CA SER A 72 25.08 9.97 -8.08
C SER A 72 25.74 9.34 -6.85
N TYR A 73 26.98 9.74 -6.54
CA TYR A 73 27.72 9.29 -5.36
C TYR A 73 27.40 10.08 -4.09
N ALA A 74 26.47 11.05 -4.15
CA ALA A 74 25.94 11.65 -2.93
C ALA A 74 25.30 10.55 -2.05
N THR A 75 25.21 10.81 -0.75
CA THR A 75 24.69 9.83 0.21
C THR A 75 23.61 10.42 1.10
N PHE A 76 22.78 9.55 1.66
CA PHE A 76 21.80 9.90 2.69
C PHE A 76 21.76 8.82 3.78
N ASN A 77 21.20 9.15 4.93
CA ASN A 77 21.07 8.19 6.02
C ASN A 77 19.75 7.42 5.87
N GLN A 78 19.83 6.13 5.54
CA GLN A 78 18.69 5.22 5.52
C GLN A 78 18.53 4.55 6.88
N ARG A 79 17.34 4.67 7.47
CA ARG A 79 16.99 4.04 8.74
C ARG A 79 16.83 2.54 8.57
N TYR A 80 17.38 1.78 9.50
CA TYR A 80 17.04 0.38 9.71
C TYR A 80 16.99 0.09 11.21
N VAL A 81 16.24 -0.94 11.59
CA VAL A 81 16.05 -1.33 12.98
C VAL A 81 16.42 -2.79 13.13
N ILE A 82 17.18 -3.12 14.17
CA ILE A 82 17.60 -4.50 14.45
C ILE A 82 17.11 -4.96 15.82
N ASN A 83 16.82 -6.26 15.93
CA ASN A 83 16.61 -6.91 17.21
C ASN A 83 17.37 -8.25 17.20
N SER A 84 18.32 -8.38 18.14
CA SER A 84 19.25 -9.52 18.26
C SER A 84 18.96 -10.41 19.46
N LYS A 85 17.84 -10.19 20.17
CA LYS A 85 17.49 -10.90 21.41
C LYS A 85 17.52 -12.42 21.28
N TYR A 86 17.05 -12.94 20.14
CA TYR A 86 16.95 -14.38 19.87
C TYR A 86 18.03 -14.89 18.90
N TRP A 87 18.95 -14.04 18.47
CA TRP A 87 19.90 -14.40 17.43
C TRP A 87 21.08 -15.20 18.00
N ASP A 88 21.27 -16.44 17.52
CA ASP A 88 22.38 -17.32 17.94
C ASP A 88 23.74 -16.89 17.37
N GLY A 89 23.76 -15.85 16.55
CA GLY A 89 24.98 -15.24 16.04
C GLY A 89 25.56 -15.91 14.80
N ALA A 90 26.59 -15.26 14.25
CA ALA A 90 27.22 -15.65 13.00
C ALA A 90 27.93 -17.02 13.05
N ASN A 91 28.46 -17.43 14.20
CA ASN A 91 29.14 -18.72 14.34
C ASN A 91 28.20 -19.91 14.10
N ALA A 92 26.92 -19.77 14.48
CA ALA A 92 25.88 -20.74 14.18
C ALA A 92 25.34 -20.61 12.75
N SER A 93 25.86 -19.67 11.96
CA SER A 93 25.27 -19.22 10.69
C SER A 93 23.79 -18.87 10.83
N ALA A 94 23.37 -18.36 11.99
CA ALA A 94 21.97 -18.21 12.33
C ALA A 94 21.25 -17.25 11.36
N PRO A 95 19.98 -17.53 10.97
CA PRO A 95 19.28 -16.79 9.93
C PRO A 95 19.11 -15.30 10.22
N ILE A 96 18.88 -14.52 9.15
CA ILE A 96 18.51 -13.10 9.24
C ILE A 96 17.14 -12.94 8.55
N PHE A 97 16.14 -12.50 9.30
CA PHE A 97 14.82 -12.17 8.79
C PHE A 97 14.74 -10.66 8.57
N VAL A 98 14.42 -10.26 7.34
CA VAL A 98 14.46 -8.86 6.91
C VAL A 98 13.08 -8.46 6.42
N PHE A 99 12.46 -7.50 7.10
CA PHE A 99 11.25 -6.85 6.62
C PHE A 99 11.61 -5.65 5.74
N PHE A 100 11.01 -5.58 4.56
CA PHE A 100 11.10 -4.41 3.68
C PHE A 100 9.95 -3.46 3.98
N GLY A 101 10.29 -2.32 4.60
CA GLY A 101 9.36 -1.22 4.77
C GLY A 101 8.84 -0.76 3.41
N ALA A 102 7.58 -0.36 3.35
CA ALA A 102 6.89 -0.05 2.11
C ALA A 102 6.62 1.47 2.00
N GLU A 103 5.38 1.90 1.78
CA GLU A 103 5.00 3.30 1.60
C GLU A 103 4.70 4.07 2.89
N GLU A 104 5.40 3.77 3.98
CA GLU A 104 5.15 4.41 5.26
C GLU A 104 6.37 4.51 6.17
N GLU A 105 6.19 5.23 7.27
CA GLU A 105 7.21 5.30 8.31
C GLU A 105 7.33 3.94 9.03
N LEU A 106 8.56 3.44 9.15
CA LEU A 106 8.86 2.15 9.76
C LEU A 106 8.37 1.99 11.22
N ASP A 107 8.04 3.08 11.91
CA ASP A 107 7.56 3.03 13.29
C ASP A 107 6.16 2.38 13.38
N TYR A 108 5.35 2.45 12.32
CA TYR A 108 4.08 1.71 12.22
C TYR A 108 4.34 0.22 12.02
N ASP A 109 5.25 -0.15 11.11
CA ASP A 109 5.62 -1.54 10.86
C ASP A 109 6.14 -2.23 12.13
N LEU A 110 6.98 -1.55 12.91
CA LEU A 110 7.54 -2.09 14.16
C LEU A 110 6.49 -2.41 15.22
N ALA A 111 5.34 -1.73 15.18
CA ALA A 111 4.26 -1.93 16.14
C ALA A 111 3.35 -3.10 15.76
N ASP A 112 3.09 -3.30 14.47
CA ASP A 112 2.04 -4.21 14.00
C ASP A 112 2.56 -5.46 13.29
N ILE A 113 3.72 -5.40 12.61
CA ILE A 113 4.34 -6.54 11.93
C ILE A 113 5.06 -7.43 12.95
N GLY A 114 4.40 -8.52 13.34
CA GLY A 114 4.91 -9.42 14.36
C GLY A 114 5.49 -10.73 13.84
N PHE A 115 5.29 -11.12 12.58
CA PHE A 115 5.77 -12.40 12.05
C PHE A 115 7.26 -12.64 12.31
N LEU A 116 8.11 -11.63 12.15
CA LEU A 116 9.54 -11.73 12.42
C LEU A 116 9.80 -12.00 13.91
N SER A 117 9.13 -11.25 14.79
CA SER A 117 9.26 -11.37 16.26
C SER A 117 8.70 -12.69 16.78
N ASP A 118 7.59 -13.16 16.23
CA ASP A 118 6.90 -14.39 16.62
C ASP A 118 7.70 -15.65 16.21
N THR A 119 8.44 -15.56 15.10
CA THR A 119 9.18 -16.71 14.55
C THR A 119 10.67 -16.70 14.92
N ALA A 120 11.26 -15.55 15.25
CA ALA A 120 12.67 -15.44 15.63
C ALA A 120 13.11 -16.39 16.76
N PRO A 121 12.33 -16.66 17.83
CA PRO A 121 12.70 -17.63 18.86
C PRO A 121 12.88 -19.06 18.34
N ARG A 122 12.10 -19.46 17.32
CA ARG A 122 12.16 -20.78 16.67
C ARG A 122 13.39 -20.88 15.77
N PHE A 123 13.60 -19.87 14.93
CA PHE A 123 14.70 -19.86 13.96
C PHE A 123 16.05 -19.39 14.53
N LYS A 124 16.05 -18.86 15.75
CA LYS A 124 17.20 -18.17 16.34
C LYS A 124 17.69 -17.03 15.45
N ALA A 125 16.75 -16.31 14.85
CA ALA A 125 17.02 -15.36 13.77
C ALA A 125 17.32 -13.95 14.29
N LEU A 126 18.16 -13.24 13.55
CA LEU A 126 18.29 -11.78 13.66
C LEU A 126 17.08 -11.14 12.98
N ILE A 127 16.44 -10.19 13.64
CA ILE A 127 15.35 -9.40 13.05
C ILE A 127 15.93 -8.10 12.53
N VAL A 128 15.57 -7.75 11.29
CA VAL A 128 15.94 -6.49 10.65
C VAL A 128 14.70 -5.90 9.97
N PHE A 129 14.43 -4.63 10.19
CA PHE A 129 13.47 -3.84 9.44
C PHE A 129 14.25 -2.76 8.69
N ILE A 130 14.04 -2.62 7.38
CA ILE A 130 14.72 -1.59 6.59
C ILE A 130 13.68 -0.62 6.04
N GLU A 131 13.85 0.67 6.36
CA GLU A 131 12.93 1.70 5.89
C GLU A 131 13.17 2.00 4.41
N HIS A 132 12.07 2.14 3.66
CA HIS A 132 12.12 2.51 2.26
C HIS A 132 12.66 3.95 2.11
N ARG A 133 13.52 4.19 1.10
CA ARG A 133 13.94 5.55 0.75
C ARG A 133 12.73 6.46 0.55
N TYR A 134 12.84 7.73 0.94
CA TYR A 134 11.78 8.75 0.90
C TYR A 134 10.65 8.58 1.92
N TYR A 135 10.59 7.51 2.71
CA TYR A 135 9.60 7.38 3.79
C TYR A 135 10.23 7.54 5.17
N GLY A 136 9.41 8.02 6.12
CA GLY A 136 9.78 8.17 7.52
C GLY A 136 11.00 9.08 7.72
N LYS A 137 12.10 8.47 8.18
CA LYS A 137 13.36 9.16 8.50
C LYS A 137 14.43 8.94 7.43
N SER A 138 14.08 8.31 6.31
CA SER A 138 14.99 7.91 5.23
C SER A 138 14.83 8.78 3.97
N ILE A 139 14.73 10.10 4.14
CA ILE A 139 14.45 11.05 3.04
C ILE A 139 15.77 11.69 2.57
N PRO A 140 16.18 11.52 1.29
CA PRO A 140 17.50 11.98 0.85
C PRO A 140 17.71 13.51 0.84
N PHE A 141 16.64 14.31 0.65
CA PHE A 141 16.74 15.76 0.44
C PHE A 141 15.92 16.57 1.46
N GLY A 142 16.14 16.31 2.75
CA GLY A 142 15.47 17.03 3.83
C GLY A 142 14.09 16.45 4.12
N THR A 143 13.02 17.24 3.94
CA THR A 143 11.65 16.78 4.17
C THR A 143 11.00 16.21 2.91
N MET A 144 9.94 15.42 3.08
CA MET A 144 9.14 14.90 1.97
C MET A 144 8.60 16.05 1.10
N GLU A 145 8.11 17.13 1.72
CA GLU A 145 7.56 18.26 0.99
C GLU A 145 8.62 18.97 0.12
N GLU A 146 9.82 19.20 0.65
CA GLU A 146 10.93 19.81 -0.09
C GLU A 146 11.38 18.91 -1.24
N THR A 147 11.54 17.62 -0.97
CA THR A 147 11.99 16.61 -1.92
C THR A 147 11.04 16.46 -3.10
N MET A 148 9.73 16.61 -2.86
CA MET A 148 8.70 16.42 -3.87
C MET A 148 8.50 17.63 -4.79
N LYS A 149 8.85 18.84 -4.32
CA LYS A 149 8.76 20.07 -5.11
C LYS A 149 9.70 20.08 -6.32
N ASN A 150 10.85 19.41 -6.24
CA ASN A 150 11.89 19.48 -7.28
C ASN A 150 12.01 18.18 -8.08
N GLU A 151 12.03 18.30 -9.41
CA GLU A 151 12.07 17.15 -10.33
C GLU A 151 13.36 16.35 -10.20
N SER A 152 14.47 17.06 -9.99
CA SER A 152 15.80 16.49 -9.84
C SER A 152 15.98 15.71 -8.54
N THR A 153 15.12 15.93 -7.53
CA THR A 153 15.21 15.26 -6.22
C THR A 153 14.26 14.08 -6.12
N ARG A 154 13.06 14.13 -6.70
CA ARG A 154 12.10 12.99 -6.68
C ARG A 154 12.45 11.85 -7.64
N GLY A 155 13.35 12.08 -8.61
CA GLY A 155 13.75 11.06 -9.59
C GLY A 155 14.37 9.77 -8.99
N TYR A 156 14.97 9.84 -7.80
CA TYR A 156 15.52 8.66 -7.13
C TYR A 156 14.51 7.90 -6.26
N PHE A 157 13.24 8.32 -6.27
CA PHE A 157 12.14 7.68 -5.56
C PHE A 157 11.45 6.66 -6.45
N ASN A 158 12.03 5.47 -6.50
CA ASN A 158 11.51 4.32 -7.25
C ASN A 158 11.97 3.01 -6.60
N SER A 159 11.26 1.93 -6.96
CA SER A 159 11.43 0.57 -6.47
C SER A 159 12.78 -0.03 -6.83
N ALA A 160 13.32 0.27 -8.03
CA ALA A 160 14.63 -0.25 -8.45
C ALA A 160 15.74 0.24 -7.52
N GLN A 161 15.69 1.53 -7.16
CA GLN A 161 16.62 2.10 -6.19
C GLN A 161 16.38 1.55 -4.77
N ALA A 162 15.13 1.36 -4.36
CA ALA A 162 14.79 0.82 -3.06
C ALA A 162 15.29 -0.63 -2.86
N ILE A 163 15.14 -1.51 -3.85
CA ILE A 163 15.66 -2.88 -3.74
C ILE A 163 17.20 -2.93 -3.75
N ALA A 164 17.86 -1.99 -4.43
CA ALA A 164 19.31 -1.85 -4.35
C ALA A 164 19.75 -1.35 -2.96
N ASP A 165 18.98 -0.44 -2.34
CA ASP A 165 19.23 -0.02 -0.97
C ASP A 165 19.17 -1.18 0.02
N TYR A 166 18.11 -1.99 -0.06
CA TYR A 166 17.96 -3.17 0.79
C TYR A 166 19.14 -4.13 0.61
N ALA A 167 19.62 -4.31 -0.61
CA ALA A 167 20.78 -5.16 -0.90
C ALA A 167 22.04 -4.64 -0.19
N GLU A 168 22.33 -3.34 -0.30
CA GLU A 168 23.48 -2.73 0.38
C GLU A 168 23.40 -2.88 1.90
N VAL A 169 22.25 -2.61 2.51
CA VAL A 169 22.05 -2.73 3.97
C VAL A 169 22.23 -4.18 4.42
N ILE A 170 21.66 -5.16 3.71
CA ILE A 170 21.82 -6.57 4.05
C ILE A 170 23.29 -7.01 3.94
N LEU A 171 23.99 -6.62 2.86
CA LEU A 171 25.40 -6.96 2.67
C LEU A 171 26.30 -6.29 3.72
N TYR A 172 26.02 -5.03 4.06
CA TYR A 172 26.67 -4.31 5.15
C TYR A 172 26.51 -5.07 6.47
N LEU A 173 25.28 -5.48 6.82
CA LEU A 173 25.02 -6.23 8.04
C LEU A 173 25.72 -7.59 8.06
N LYS A 174 25.65 -8.35 6.96
CA LYS A 174 26.37 -9.63 6.85
C LYS A 174 27.87 -9.46 7.03
N LYS A 175 28.46 -8.39 6.50
CA LYS A 175 29.88 -8.07 6.68
C LYS A 175 30.20 -7.65 8.11
N ASN A 176 29.47 -6.68 8.66
CA ASN A 176 29.72 -6.10 9.98
C ASN A 176 29.54 -7.11 11.11
N LEU A 177 28.60 -8.05 10.94
CA LEU A 177 28.31 -9.09 11.92
C LEU A 177 29.08 -10.40 11.67
N SER A 178 29.97 -10.45 10.67
CA SER A 178 30.66 -11.68 10.23
C SER A 178 29.70 -12.83 9.88
N ALA A 179 28.50 -12.50 9.42
CA ALA A 179 27.38 -13.41 9.17
C ALA A 179 27.26 -13.79 7.68
N GLN A 180 28.39 -13.94 6.96
CA GLN A 180 28.39 -14.22 5.51
C GLN A 180 27.62 -15.49 5.14
N ASN A 181 27.70 -16.51 6.00
CA ASN A 181 27.03 -17.78 5.81
C ASN A 181 25.57 -17.78 6.29
N SER A 182 25.10 -16.74 6.99
CA SER A 182 23.71 -16.70 7.45
C SER A 182 22.72 -16.59 6.29
N PRO A 183 21.71 -17.48 6.20
CA PRO A 183 20.66 -17.37 5.21
C PRO A 183 19.77 -16.16 5.53
N VAL A 184 19.39 -15.43 4.49
CA VAL A 184 18.52 -14.25 4.62
C VAL A 184 17.14 -14.59 4.06
N ILE A 185 16.10 -14.40 4.85
CA ILE A 185 14.70 -14.46 4.38
C ILE A 185 14.17 -13.04 4.35
N VAL A 186 13.62 -12.63 3.21
CA VAL A 186 13.01 -11.31 3.05
C VAL A 186 11.49 -11.43 3.15
N ILE A 187 10.86 -10.52 3.87
CA ILE A 187 9.43 -10.51 4.14
C ILE A 187 8.90 -9.12 3.80
N GLY A 188 7.71 -9.06 3.23
CA GLY A 188 7.00 -7.80 3.04
C GLY A 188 5.51 -8.01 2.84
N GLY A 189 4.74 -7.00 3.22
CA GLY A 189 3.30 -6.92 2.97
C GLY A 189 3.01 -5.96 1.83
N SER A 190 2.07 -6.34 0.96
CA SER A 190 1.52 -5.45 -0.06
C SER A 190 2.59 -4.87 -0.99
N TYR A 191 2.84 -3.55 -1.05
CA TYR A 191 3.98 -3.03 -1.84
C TYR A 191 5.33 -3.57 -1.33
N GLY A 192 5.52 -3.69 -0.01
CA GLY A 192 6.66 -4.38 0.59
C GLY A 192 6.75 -5.85 0.15
N GLY A 193 5.61 -6.52 -0.04
CA GLY A 193 5.56 -7.88 -0.57
C GLY A 193 5.96 -7.96 -2.04
N MET A 194 5.56 -6.97 -2.84
CA MET A 194 6.04 -6.82 -4.22
C MET A 194 7.57 -6.67 -4.22
N LEU A 195 8.10 -5.75 -3.41
CA LEU A 195 9.54 -5.56 -3.22
C LEU A 195 10.25 -6.84 -2.77
N ALA A 196 9.71 -7.58 -1.81
CA ALA A 196 10.30 -8.84 -1.33
C ALA A 196 10.37 -9.89 -2.44
N SER A 197 9.29 -10.04 -3.21
CA SER A 197 9.27 -10.96 -4.36
C SER A 197 10.28 -10.54 -5.43
N TRP A 198 10.28 -9.26 -5.84
CA TRP A 198 11.19 -8.71 -6.84
C TRP A 198 12.65 -8.76 -6.41
N PHE A 199 12.92 -8.55 -5.12
CA PHE A 199 14.25 -8.70 -4.55
C PHE A 199 14.75 -10.14 -4.68
N ARG A 200 13.91 -11.14 -4.39
CA ARG A 200 14.29 -12.55 -4.58
C ARG A 200 14.58 -12.86 -6.06
N LEU A 201 13.87 -12.23 -7.00
CA LEU A 201 14.13 -12.38 -8.43
C LEU A 201 15.47 -11.76 -8.87
N LYS A 202 15.82 -10.58 -8.35
CA LYS A 202 16.99 -9.79 -8.77
C LYS A 202 18.26 -10.09 -7.97
N TYR A 203 18.12 -10.40 -6.69
CA TYR A 203 19.21 -10.65 -5.74
C TYR A 203 19.11 -12.04 -5.10
N PRO A 204 18.97 -13.14 -5.88
CA PRO A 204 18.86 -14.49 -5.31
C PRO A 204 20.14 -14.98 -4.61
N HIS A 205 21.25 -14.27 -4.80
CA HIS A 205 22.53 -14.50 -4.12
C HIS A 205 22.59 -13.85 -2.73
N ILE A 206 21.65 -12.96 -2.40
CA ILE A 206 21.57 -12.27 -1.10
C ILE A 206 20.51 -12.93 -0.20
N ALA A 207 19.28 -13.03 -0.69
CA ALA A 207 18.16 -13.62 0.04
C ALA A 207 17.90 -15.05 -0.44
N VAL A 208 17.79 -16.04 0.45
CA VAL A 208 17.55 -17.45 0.10
C VAL A 208 16.07 -17.74 -0.18
N GLY A 209 15.16 -16.89 0.29
CA GLY A 209 13.73 -16.99 0.02
C GLY A 209 12.97 -15.71 0.40
N ALA A 210 11.73 -15.61 -0.08
CA ALA A 210 10.84 -14.47 0.19
C ALA A 210 9.44 -14.90 0.63
N LEU A 211 8.89 -14.20 1.62
CA LEU A 211 7.45 -14.20 1.95
C LEU A 211 6.84 -12.88 1.45
N ALA A 212 6.10 -12.96 0.36
CA ALA A 212 5.41 -11.84 -0.27
C ALA A 212 3.92 -11.89 0.10
N SER A 213 3.57 -11.28 1.22
CA SER A 213 2.20 -11.26 1.72
C SER A 213 1.36 -10.21 1.02
N SER A 214 0.20 -10.63 0.52
CA SER A 214 -0.81 -9.81 -0.16
C SER A 214 -0.22 -8.92 -1.26
N ALA A 215 0.76 -9.44 -2.01
CA ALA A 215 1.53 -8.69 -3.00
C ALA A 215 0.83 -8.70 -4.39
N PRO A 216 0.23 -7.59 -4.85
CA PRO A 216 -0.54 -7.57 -6.10
C PRO A 216 0.35 -7.38 -7.33
N ILE A 217 1.33 -8.26 -7.52
CA ILE A 217 2.32 -8.18 -8.61
C ILE A 217 1.70 -8.30 -10.02
N LEU A 218 0.43 -8.70 -10.13
CA LEU A 218 -0.28 -8.85 -11.40
C LEU A 218 -1.15 -7.64 -11.75
N TYR A 219 -1.26 -6.64 -10.89
CA TYR A 219 -2.15 -5.48 -11.08
C TYR A 219 -1.52 -4.39 -11.97
N PHE A 220 -0.92 -4.78 -13.09
CA PHE A 220 -0.25 -3.90 -14.05
C PHE A 220 -0.69 -4.22 -15.48
N ASP A 221 -0.60 -3.22 -16.36
CA ASP A 221 -1.01 -3.33 -17.77
C ASP A 221 -2.43 -3.93 -17.90
N ASP A 222 -2.60 -4.95 -18.72
CA ASP A 222 -3.85 -5.68 -18.94
C ASP A 222 -3.78 -7.13 -18.41
N ILE A 223 -2.87 -7.41 -17.48
CA ILE A 223 -2.64 -8.78 -16.96
C ILE A 223 -3.89 -9.33 -16.25
N ILE A 224 -4.60 -8.47 -15.50
CA ILE A 224 -5.86 -8.80 -14.84
C ILE A 224 -6.95 -7.77 -15.17
N GLN A 225 -8.20 -8.08 -14.83
CA GLN A 225 -9.29 -7.14 -15.00
C GLN A 225 -9.14 -5.94 -14.06
N GLN A 226 -9.32 -4.74 -14.62
CA GLN A 226 -9.24 -3.47 -13.88
C GLN A 226 -10.22 -3.39 -12.70
N THR A 227 -11.34 -4.11 -12.80
CA THR A 227 -12.41 -4.21 -11.80
C THR A 227 -12.12 -5.18 -10.66
N GLY A 228 -10.99 -5.91 -10.70
CA GLY A 228 -10.66 -6.97 -9.75
C GLY A 228 -10.79 -6.54 -8.29
N TYR A 229 -10.15 -5.42 -7.91
CA TYR A 229 -10.20 -4.85 -6.57
C TYR A 229 -11.65 -4.63 -6.10
N TYR A 230 -12.42 -3.85 -6.86
CA TYR A 230 -13.78 -3.45 -6.47
C TYR A 230 -14.80 -4.58 -6.57
N SER A 231 -14.52 -5.61 -7.37
CA SER A 231 -15.32 -6.84 -7.41
C SER A 231 -15.23 -7.60 -6.09
N ILE A 232 -14.03 -7.68 -5.50
CA ILE A 232 -13.83 -8.30 -4.18
C ILE A 232 -14.46 -7.44 -3.07
N VAL A 233 -14.26 -6.11 -3.09
CA VAL A 233 -14.94 -5.21 -2.14
C VAL A 233 -16.45 -5.43 -2.18
N THR A 234 -17.02 -5.49 -3.39
CA THR A 234 -18.45 -5.73 -3.58
C THR A 234 -18.90 -7.09 -3.06
N LYS A 235 -18.13 -8.15 -3.34
CA LYS A 235 -18.38 -9.51 -2.86
C LYS A 235 -18.41 -9.55 -1.33
N ASP A 236 -17.45 -8.92 -0.68
CA ASP A 236 -17.33 -8.88 0.79
C ASP A 236 -18.57 -8.26 1.46
N PHE A 237 -19.03 -7.11 0.95
CA PHE A 237 -20.24 -6.46 1.46
C PHE A 237 -21.51 -7.28 1.18
N LYS A 238 -21.61 -7.87 -0.01
CA LYS A 238 -22.74 -8.70 -0.40
C LYS A 238 -22.85 -9.98 0.44
N GLU A 239 -21.73 -10.64 0.70
CA GLU A 239 -21.66 -11.83 1.57
C GLU A 239 -21.96 -11.50 3.04
N ALA A 240 -21.62 -10.29 3.49
CA ALA A 240 -21.96 -9.83 4.84
C ALA A 240 -23.46 -9.51 4.97
N SER A 241 -24.07 -8.81 4.00
CA SER A 241 -25.50 -8.54 3.95
C SER A 241 -25.95 -8.03 2.58
N GLU A 242 -26.92 -8.73 1.97
CA GLU A 242 -27.57 -8.29 0.73
C GLU A 242 -28.28 -6.94 0.90
N SER A 243 -28.91 -6.70 2.06
CA SER A 243 -29.59 -5.43 2.37
C SER A 243 -28.60 -4.27 2.44
N CYS A 244 -27.47 -4.47 3.09
CA CYS A 244 -26.37 -3.51 3.16
C CYS A 244 -25.84 -3.17 1.77
N PHE A 245 -25.51 -4.19 0.97
CA PHE A 245 -25.05 -4.07 -0.41
C PHE A 245 -26.05 -3.26 -1.27
N GLU A 246 -27.34 -3.60 -1.25
CA GLU A 246 -28.37 -2.89 -2.01
C GLU A 246 -28.54 -1.44 -1.55
N THR A 247 -28.43 -1.19 -0.25
CA THR A 247 -28.52 0.16 0.32
C THR A 247 -27.34 1.03 -0.14
N ILE A 248 -26.11 0.49 -0.12
CA ILE A 248 -24.92 1.18 -0.64
C ILE A 248 -25.10 1.49 -2.12
N ARG A 249 -25.45 0.48 -2.92
CA ARG A 249 -25.64 0.63 -4.38
C ARG A 249 -26.66 1.72 -4.72
N LYS A 250 -27.79 1.76 -4.01
CA LYS A 250 -28.84 2.77 -4.21
C LYS A 250 -28.42 4.17 -3.76
N SER A 251 -27.60 4.27 -2.72
CA SER A 251 -27.25 5.55 -2.10
C SER A 251 -26.55 6.54 -3.03
N TRP A 252 -25.76 6.04 -3.99
CA TRP A 252 -24.97 6.88 -4.87
C TRP A 252 -25.82 7.83 -5.72
N SER A 253 -26.88 7.30 -6.34
CA SER A 253 -27.82 8.13 -7.12
C SER A 253 -28.65 9.06 -6.24
N GLU A 254 -28.96 8.65 -5.01
CA GLU A 254 -29.70 9.50 -4.07
C GLU A 254 -28.85 10.69 -3.59
N ILE A 255 -27.54 10.50 -3.41
CA ILE A 255 -26.60 11.60 -3.11
C ILE A 255 -26.66 12.64 -4.22
N ASP A 256 -26.57 12.22 -5.48
CA ASP A 256 -26.59 13.12 -6.64
C ASP A 256 -27.95 13.82 -6.81
N GLU A 257 -29.07 13.11 -6.57
CA GLU A 257 -30.41 13.69 -6.59
C GLU A 257 -30.57 14.77 -5.52
N VAL A 258 -30.12 14.52 -4.28
CA VAL A 258 -30.17 15.51 -3.21
C VAL A 258 -29.27 16.70 -3.55
N ALA A 259 -28.05 16.45 -4.03
CA ALA A 259 -27.10 17.51 -4.40
C ALA A 259 -27.64 18.45 -5.50
N SER A 260 -28.43 17.94 -6.44
CA SER A 260 -29.03 18.75 -7.52
C SER A 260 -30.14 19.71 -7.07
N LYS A 261 -30.68 19.54 -5.85
CA LYS A 261 -31.77 20.38 -5.33
C LYS A 261 -31.22 21.71 -4.77
N PRO A 262 -32.03 22.76 -4.67
CA PRO A 262 -31.64 23.99 -3.97
C PRO A 262 -31.20 23.67 -2.54
N ASN A 263 -30.02 24.17 -2.14
CA ASN A 263 -29.37 23.86 -0.85
C ASN A 263 -29.02 22.37 -0.64
N GLY A 264 -28.96 21.57 -1.70
CA GLY A 264 -28.70 20.13 -1.66
C GLY A 264 -27.42 19.74 -0.92
N LEU A 265 -26.31 20.42 -1.21
CA LEU A 265 -25.04 20.19 -0.51
C LEU A 265 -25.14 20.52 1.00
N SER A 266 -25.91 21.53 1.38
CA SER A 266 -26.16 21.85 2.80
C SER A 266 -26.98 20.76 3.49
N ILE A 267 -27.97 20.18 2.79
CA ILE A 267 -28.73 19.03 3.28
C ILE A 267 -27.81 17.82 3.48
N LEU A 268 -26.92 17.54 2.53
CA LEU A 268 -25.93 16.46 2.66
C LEU A 268 -24.96 16.72 3.83
N ASN A 269 -24.45 17.96 3.97
CA ASN A 269 -23.60 18.35 5.10
C ASN A 269 -24.26 18.04 6.45
N GLN A 270 -25.54 18.39 6.60
CA GLN A 270 -26.30 18.14 7.83
C GLN A 270 -26.55 16.65 8.05
N ARG A 271 -26.95 15.91 7.01
CA ARG A 271 -27.24 14.47 7.10
C ARG A 271 -26.01 13.64 7.48
N PHE A 272 -24.86 13.96 6.87
CA PHE A 272 -23.60 13.25 7.12
C PHE A 272 -22.74 13.88 8.21
N LYS A 273 -23.22 14.96 8.85
CA LYS A 273 -22.51 15.73 9.87
C LYS A 273 -21.08 16.08 9.43
N THR A 274 -20.90 16.63 8.24
CA THR A 274 -19.55 16.95 7.73
C THR A 274 -18.93 18.09 8.55
N CYS A 275 -17.62 18.04 8.80
CA CYS A 275 -16.93 19.10 9.55
C CYS A 275 -16.79 20.41 8.75
N ALA A 276 -16.74 20.30 7.43
CA ALA A 276 -16.66 21.42 6.50
C ALA A 276 -17.79 21.32 5.46
N GLN A 277 -18.15 22.44 4.85
CA GLN A 277 -19.14 22.43 3.79
C GLN A 277 -18.62 21.73 2.53
N LEU A 278 -19.44 20.83 1.99
CA LEU A 278 -19.23 20.21 0.69
C LEU A 278 -19.24 21.26 -0.43
N ASN A 279 -18.24 21.24 -1.31
CA ASN A 279 -18.25 22.01 -2.54
C ASN A 279 -18.91 21.25 -3.70
N ASN A 280 -18.85 19.92 -3.65
CA ASN A 280 -19.36 19.01 -4.68
C ASN A 280 -19.84 17.71 -4.00
N SER A 281 -20.83 17.00 -4.58
CA SER A 281 -21.22 15.68 -4.10
C SER A 281 -20.11 14.64 -4.24
N SER A 282 -19.17 14.83 -5.17
CA SER A 282 -18.01 13.95 -5.35
C SER A 282 -17.18 13.83 -4.06
N GLU A 283 -17.01 14.92 -3.30
CA GLU A 283 -16.24 14.89 -2.04
C GLU A 283 -16.84 13.91 -1.01
N LEU A 284 -18.17 13.83 -0.94
CA LEU A 284 -18.86 12.86 -0.09
C LEU A 284 -18.77 11.44 -0.67
N LYS A 285 -18.90 11.30 -2.00
CA LYS A 285 -18.84 10.00 -2.65
C LYS A 285 -17.45 9.36 -2.50
N ASP A 286 -16.39 10.14 -2.70
CA ASP A 286 -15.00 9.72 -2.51
C ASP A 286 -14.73 9.32 -1.05
N TYR A 287 -15.29 10.04 -0.08
CA TYR A 287 -15.18 9.70 1.34
C TYR A 287 -15.84 8.35 1.67
N LEU A 288 -17.05 8.12 1.16
CA LEU A 288 -17.77 6.86 1.35
C LEU A 288 -17.08 5.70 0.64
N ASP A 289 -16.56 5.94 -0.57
CA ASP A 289 -15.79 4.96 -1.32
C ASP A 289 -14.59 4.46 -0.49
N ASN A 290 -13.78 5.39 0.02
CA ASN A 290 -12.64 5.08 0.89
C ASN A 290 -13.07 4.30 2.15
N ILE A 291 -14.21 4.62 2.77
CA ILE A 291 -14.71 3.85 3.92
C ILE A 291 -14.99 2.40 3.53
N PHE A 292 -15.69 2.16 2.42
CA PHE A 292 -16.08 0.82 2.02
C PHE A 292 -14.88 -0.01 1.56
N THR A 293 -13.97 0.59 0.79
CA THR A 293 -12.76 -0.08 0.32
C THR A 293 -11.80 -0.39 1.46
N GLU A 294 -11.60 0.55 2.40
CA GLU A 294 -10.77 0.31 3.60
C GLU A 294 -11.37 -0.76 4.51
N ALA A 295 -12.70 -0.75 4.73
CA ALA A 295 -13.37 -1.76 5.53
C ALA A 295 -13.20 -3.16 4.93
N ALA A 296 -13.27 -3.31 3.60
CA ALA A 296 -13.02 -4.58 2.93
C ALA A 296 -11.54 -5.00 3.01
N GLN A 297 -10.62 -4.09 2.69
CA GLN A 297 -9.17 -4.38 2.70
C GLN A 297 -8.69 -4.89 4.07
N TYR A 298 -9.16 -4.27 5.15
CA TYR A 298 -8.78 -4.64 6.52
C TYR A 298 -9.87 -5.44 7.25
N ASN A 299 -10.64 -6.27 6.55
CA ASN A 299 -11.76 -7.05 7.08
C ASN A 299 -11.34 -8.23 8.00
N HIS A 300 -10.37 -8.03 8.90
CA HIS A 300 -9.77 -9.08 9.73
C HIS A 300 -10.56 -9.35 11.03
N PRO A 301 -10.44 -10.57 11.60
CA PRO A 301 -10.87 -10.86 12.96
C PRO A 301 -10.12 -10.03 14.03
N PRO A 302 -10.70 -9.88 15.23
CA PRO A 302 -12.10 -10.18 15.57
C PRO A 302 -13.06 -9.02 15.21
N THR A 303 -12.54 -7.93 14.63
CA THR A 303 -13.29 -6.68 14.41
C THR A 303 -14.25 -6.76 13.23
N TYR A 304 -13.84 -7.41 12.13
CA TYR A 304 -14.63 -7.55 10.90
C TYR A 304 -15.30 -6.23 10.43
N PRO A 305 -14.53 -5.19 10.06
CA PRO A 305 -15.04 -3.90 9.59
C PRO A 305 -16.26 -3.90 8.67
N VAL A 306 -16.33 -4.79 7.68
CA VAL A 306 -17.50 -4.88 6.78
C VAL A 306 -18.77 -5.22 7.56
N THR A 307 -18.67 -6.11 8.56
CA THR A 307 -19.77 -6.47 9.46
C THR A 307 -20.19 -5.27 10.32
N ILE A 308 -19.24 -4.44 10.76
CA ILE A 308 -19.55 -3.21 11.52
C ILE A 308 -20.33 -2.23 10.67
N VAL A 309 -19.86 -1.95 9.44
CA VAL A 309 -20.53 -1.03 8.51
C VAL A 309 -21.94 -1.54 8.20
N CYS A 310 -22.08 -2.82 7.82
CA CYS A 310 -23.38 -3.40 7.49
C CYS A 310 -24.31 -3.52 8.69
N GLY A 311 -23.78 -3.83 9.87
CA GLY A 311 -24.55 -3.81 11.12
C GLY A 311 -25.13 -2.42 11.42
N GLY A 312 -24.39 -1.35 11.15
CA GLY A 312 -24.90 0.02 11.25
C GLY A 312 -25.99 0.34 10.21
N ILE A 313 -25.80 -0.07 8.95
CA ILE A 313 -26.77 0.16 7.86
C ILE A 313 -28.08 -0.60 8.09
N ASP A 314 -28.00 -1.88 8.48
CA ASP A 314 -29.16 -2.75 8.69
C ASP A 314 -29.81 -2.55 10.05
N GLY A 315 -29.05 -2.12 11.05
CA GLY A 315 -29.54 -1.83 12.41
C GLY A 315 -30.14 -0.44 12.59
N ALA A 316 -30.22 0.37 11.53
CA ALA A 316 -30.84 1.69 11.58
C ALA A 316 -32.35 1.60 11.96
N PRO A 317 -32.92 2.58 12.70
CA PRO A 317 -34.32 2.55 13.11
C PRO A 317 -35.29 2.40 11.95
N GLU A 318 -36.41 1.71 12.18
CA GLU A 318 -37.47 1.55 11.18
C GLU A 318 -37.95 2.92 10.67
N GLY A 319 -38.08 3.04 9.35
CA GLY A 319 -38.43 4.30 8.68
C GLY A 319 -37.24 5.22 8.35
N THR A 320 -36.00 4.85 8.72
CA THR A 320 -34.79 5.58 8.28
C THR A 320 -34.61 5.43 6.77
N ASP A 321 -34.43 6.55 6.07
CA ASP A 321 -34.19 6.55 4.62
C ASP A 321 -32.79 6.05 4.24
N THR A 322 -32.53 5.79 2.95
CA THR A 322 -31.28 5.21 2.45
C THR A 322 -30.05 5.97 2.95
N LEU A 323 -30.03 7.30 2.81
CA LEU A 323 -28.88 8.12 3.22
C LEU A 323 -28.69 8.14 4.74
N GLY A 324 -29.79 8.11 5.52
CA GLY A 324 -29.72 7.96 6.97
C GLY A 324 -29.12 6.61 7.39
N ARG A 325 -29.44 5.52 6.67
CA ARG A 325 -28.85 4.19 6.89
C ARG A 325 -27.36 4.17 6.55
N ILE A 326 -26.95 4.79 5.43
CA ILE A 326 -25.53 4.94 5.10
C ILE A 326 -24.79 5.68 6.21
N PHE A 327 -25.34 6.80 6.69
CA PHE A 327 -24.73 7.53 7.79
C PHE A 327 -24.62 6.69 9.07
N ALA A 328 -25.62 5.85 9.38
CA ALA A 328 -25.54 4.92 10.50
C ALA A 328 -24.37 3.91 10.36
N GLY A 329 -24.12 3.41 9.15
CA GLY A 329 -22.93 2.60 8.84
C GLY A 329 -21.61 3.34 9.04
N VAL A 330 -21.53 4.59 8.55
CA VAL A 330 -20.34 5.46 8.74
C VAL A 330 -20.08 5.71 10.23
N ALA A 331 -21.13 6.02 10.99
CA ALA A 331 -21.03 6.27 12.42
C ALA A 331 -20.68 5.00 13.22
N ALA A 332 -21.13 3.82 12.79
CA ALA A 332 -20.72 2.55 13.38
C ALA A 332 -19.23 2.27 13.14
N TYR A 333 -18.73 2.54 11.94
CA TYR A 333 -17.34 2.27 11.56
C TYR A 333 -16.33 3.24 12.17
N ASN A 334 -16.61 4.54 12.11
CA ASN A 334 -15.69 5.60 12.57
C ASN A 334 -15.95 6.07 14.01
N GLY A 335 -16.91 5.45 14.69
CA GLY A 335 -17.45 5.91 15.97
C GLY A 335 -18.37 7.14 15.81
N ASN A 336 -19.22 7.36 16.81
CA ASN A 336 -20.13 8.50 16.82
C ASN A 336 -19.36 9.79 17.18
N ARG A 337 -19.30 10.74 16.23
CA ARG A 337 -18.55 12.00 16.35
C ARG A 337 -19.46 13.20 16.20
N SER A 338 -19.01 14.36 16.68
CA SER A 338 -19.72 15.64 16.47
C SER A 338 -19.76 16.03 14.99
N CYS A 339 -18.69 15.74 14.25
CA CYS A 339 -18.64 15.84 12.80
C CYS A 339 -17.64 14.83 12.18
N TYR A 340 -17.73 14.62 10.87
CA TYR A 340 -16.86 13.74 10.08
C TYR A 340 -16.04 14.56 9.07
N ASN A 341 -14.72 14.40 9.09
CA ASN A 341 -13.83 15.04 8.14
C ASN A 341 -13.81 14.24 6.83
N ILE A 342 -14.59 14.66 5.85
CA ILE A 342 -14.68 14.01 4.54
C ILE A 342 -13.35 14.02 3.76
N ASN A 343 -12.45 14.97 4.09
CA ASN A 343 -11.13 15.08 3.47
C ASN A 343 -10.04 14.28 4.21
N ALA A 344 -10.41 13.44 5.18
CA ALA A 344 -9.47 12.65 5.99
C ALA A 344 -8.47 11.83 5.15
N TYR A 345 -8.94 11.20 4.07
CA TYR A 345 -8.11 10.38 3.19
C TYR A 345 -7.19 11.20 2.27
N ASN A 346 -7.56 12.45 2.02
CA ASN A 346 -6.85 13.39 1.14
C ASN A 346 -5.87 14.30 1.90
N TYR A 347 -5.76 14.17 3.24
CA TYR A 347 -4.85 14.99 4.02
C TYR A 347 -3.39 14.70 3.62
N PRO A 348 -2.55 15.74 3.43
CA PRO A 348 -1.15 15.53 3.09
C PRO A 348 -0.41 14.84 4.24
N SER A 349 -0.06 13.57 4.02
CA SER A 349 0.87 12.79 4.85
C SER A 349 2.06 12.38 4.00
N GLN A 350 3.19 12.02 4.62
CA GLN A 350 4.34 11.52 3.86
C GLN A 350 3.95 10.32 2.98
N THR A 351 3.20 9.37 3.54
CA THR A 351 2.63 8.23 2.81
C THR A 351 1.81 8.67 1.60
N ASN A 352 0.81 9.55 1.78
CA ASN A 352 -0.05 9.98 0.66
C ASN A 352 0.75 10.71 -0.43
N ILE A 353 1.70 11.57 -0.04
CA ILE A 353 2.52 12.34 -0.98
C ILE A 353 3.46 11.41 -1.74
N GLY A 354 4.13 10.50 -1.05
CA GLY A 354 5.10 9.59 -1.65
C GLY A 354 4.46 8.54 -2.53
N TRP A 355 3.37 7.91 -2.06
CA TRP A 355 2.66 6.89 -2.82
C TRP A 355 2.07 7.47 -4.10
N ARG A 356 1.51 8.68 -4.03
CA ARG A 356 1.01 9.40 -5.22
C ARG A 356 2.09 9.64 -6.27
N TRP A 357 3.35 9.86 -5.86
CA TRP A 357 4.45 9.95 -6.82
C TRP A 357 4.82 8.59 -7.40
N GLN A 358 4.89 7.54 -6.57
CA GLN A 358 5.18 6.20 -7.07
C GLN A 358 4.14 5.74 -8.09
N THR A 359 2.85 5.98 -7.83
CA THR A 359 1.77 5.67 -8.79
C THR A 359 1.86 6.51 -10.05
N CYS A 360 2.16 7.81 -9.93
CA CYS A 360 2.37 8.67 -11.10
C CYS A 360 3.66 8.44 -11.87
N SER A 361 4.59 7.62 -11.37
CA SER A 361 5.87 7.35 -12.05
C SER A 361 5.95 5.94 -12.61
N GLU A 362 5.90 4.91 -11.74
CA GLU A 362 6.06 3.51 -12.14
C GLU A 362 4.97 2.56 -11.65
N MET A 363 4.32 2.83 -10.52
CA MET A 363 3.26 1.98 -9.96
C MET A 363 1.90 2.26 -10.62
N VAL A 364 1.84 2.22 -11.95
CA VAL A 364 0.62 2.50 -12.72
C VAL A 364 -0.30 1.28 -12.67
N MET A 365 -1.12 1.20 -11.63
CA MET A 365 -2.07 0.10 -11.42
C MET A 365 -3.46 0.52 -11.93
N PRO A 366 -4.01 -0.14 -12.97
CA PRO A 366 -5.25 0.29 -13.60
C PRO A 366 -6.48 -0.19 -12.82
N VAL A 367 -6.63 0.30 -11.59
CA VAL A 367 -7.79 0.03 -10.74
C VAL A 367 -8.97 0.91 -11.19
N GLY A 368 -10.12 0.32 -11.46
CA GLY A 368 -11.35 1.04 -11.84
C GLY A 368 -12.61 0.19 -11.63
N HIS A 369 -13.80 0.78 -11.76
CA HIS A 369 -15.08 0.09 -11.47
C HIS A 369 -15.92 0.00 -12.75
N GLY A 370 -16.46 -1.19 -13.03
CA GLY A 370 -17.31 -1.47 -14.18
C GLY A 370 -18.75 -0.95 -14.00
N ILE A 371 -19.54 -1.00 -15.07
CA ILE A 371 -20.91 -0.46 -15.11
C ILE A 371 -21.90 -1.28 -14.28
N ASN A 372 -21.76 -2.62 -14.26
CA ASN A 372 -22.74 -3.52 -13.61
C ASN A 372 -22.10 -4.56 -12.67
N ASP A 373 -20.79 -4.47 -12.45
CA ASP A 373 -20.04 -5.55 -11.81
C ASP A 373 -19.73 -5.26 -10.33
N THR A 374 -20.02 -4.04 -9.86
CA THR A 374 -19.68 -3.57 -8.51
C THR A 374 -20.86 -2.84 -7.84
N MET A 375 -20.78 -2.63 -6.52
CA MET A 375 -21.74 -1.79 -5.79
C MET A 375 -21.50 -0.28 -5.94
N PHE A 376 -20.52 0.12 -6.74
CA PHE A 376 -20.06 1.50 -6.92
C PHE A 376 -20.53 2.06 -8.27
N PRO A 377 -20.60 3.40 -8.43
CA PRO A 377 -20.83 4.01 -9.73
C PRO A 377 -19.69 3.65 -10.71
N PRO A 378 -19.98 3.55 -12.02
CA PRO A 378 -18.95 3.28 -13.02
C PRO A 378 -17.88 4.37 -13.00
N SER A 379 -16.62 3.93 -12.90
CA SER A 379 -15.43 4.77 -12.99
C SER A 379 -14.29 3.92 -13.56
N PRO A 380 -14.33 3.59 -14.86
CA PRO A 380 -13.27 2.80 -15.48
C PRO A 380 -11.94 3.56 -15.46
N PHE A 381 -10.83 2.83 -15.39
CA PHE A 381 -9.51 3.42 -15.44
C PHE A 381 -9.23 3.95 -16.86
N ASP A 382 -8.99 5.26 -16.98
CA ASP A 382 -8.59 5.91 -18.24
C ASP A 382 -7.12 6.28 -18.16
N LEU A 383 -6.28 5.54 -18.89
CA LEU A 383 -4.84 5.77 -18.92
C LEU A 383 -4.48 7.17 -19.46
N ASN A 384 -5.24 7.72 -20.41
CA ASN A 384 -4.94 9.05 -20.96
C ASN A 384 -5.24 10.14 -19.93
N GLN A 385 -6.37 10.03 -19.23
CA GLN A 385 -6.69 10.95 -18.14
C GLN A 385 -5.66 10.84 -17.01
N PHE A 386 -5.28 9.61 -16.64
CA PHE A 386 -4.24 9.36 -15.64
C PHE A 386 -2.89 10.00 -16.02
N ILE A 387 -2.47 9.89 -17.30
CA ILE A 387 -1.26 10.53 -17.82
C ILE A 387 -1.32 12.05 -17.67
N GLU A 388 -2.42 12.68 -18.09
CA GLU A 388 -2.56 14.13 -18.01
C GLU A 388 -2.62 14.62 -16.55
N ASP A 389 -3.26 13.87 -15.65
CA ASP A 389 -3.29 14.19 -14.22
C ASP A 389 -1.88 14.17 -13.62
N CYS A 390 -1.11 13.11 -13.87
CA CYS A 390 0.27 13.00 -13.38
C CYS A 390 1.19 14.08 -13.96
N LYS A 391 0.99 14.45 -15.23
CA LYS A 391 1.71 15.55 -15.87
C LYS A 391 1.37 16.90 -15.23
N ASN A 392 0.10 17.13 -14.89
CA ASN A 392 -0.32 18.36 -14.21
C ASN A 392 0.22 18.44 -12.77
N LEU A 393 0.34 17.31 -12.08
CA LEU A 393 0.79 17.25 -10.69
C LEU A 393 2.32 17.33 -10.56
N TYR A 394 3.04 16.64 -11.44
CA TYR A 394 4.47 16.39 -11.27
C TYR A 394 5.30 16.73 -12.51
N GLY A 395 4.72 17.26 -13.59
CA GLY A 395 5.46 17.63 -14.80
C GLY A 395 6.06 16.45 -15.58
N ILE A 396 5.73 15.21 -15.22
CA ILE A 396 6.28 13.99 -15.83
C ILE A 396 5.20 13.15 -16.49
N LEU A 397 5.63 12.27 -17.41
CA LEU A 397 4.77 11.24 -17.97
C LEU A 397 5.01 9.93 -17.21
N PRO A 398 3.95 9.25 -16.71
CA PRO A 398 4.09 7.94 -16.08
C PRO A 398 4.64 6.92 -17.09
N ARG A 399 5.28 5.86 -16.57
CA ARG A 399 5.82 4.75 -17.37
C ARG A 399 5.02 3.46 -17.08
N PRO A 400 3.83 3.28 -17.68
CA PRO A 400 2.93 2.18 -17.33
C PRO A 400 3.55 0.79 -17.51
N HIS A 401 4.39 0.61 -18.52
CA HIS A 401 5.01 -0.68 -18.84
C HIS A 401 6.36 -0.91 -18.13
N TRP A 402 6.79 -0.01 -17.24
CA TRP A 402 8.12 -0.12 -16.62
C TRP A 402 8.19 -1.30 -15.68
N ILE A 403 7.20 -1.50 -14.82
CA ILE A 403 7.17 -2.61 -13.85
C ILE A 403 7.17 -3.96 -14.57
N THR A 404 6.33 -4.11 -15.59
CA THR A 404 6.24 -5.35 -16.37
C THR A 404 7.50 -5.64 -17.19
N THR A 405 8.18 -4.59 -17.65
CA THR A 405 9.51 -4.71 -18.30
C THR A 405 10.61 -5.09 -17.31
N TYR A 406 10.64 -4.46 -16.13
CA TYR A 406 11.76 -4.56 -15.22
C TYR A 406 11.68 -5.79 -14.31
N TYR A 407 10.48 -6.15 -13.84
CA TYR A 407 10.25 -7.27 -12.91
C TYR A 407 9.57 -8.48 -13.55
N GLY A 408 9.10 -8.35 -14.79
CA GLY A 408 8.22 -9.32 -15.44
C GLY A 408 6.75 -8.96 -15.25
N GLY A 409 5.87 -9.56 -16.06
CA GLY A 409 4.44 -9.21 -16.06
C GLY A 409 3.63 -10.26 -16.81
N HIS A 410 3.35 -10.02 -18.10
CA HIS A 410 2.64 -10.98 -18.95
C HIS A 410 3.27 -12.38 -18.89
N ASP A 411 2.44 -13.42 -18.98
CA ASP A 411 2.86 -14.82 -18.83
C ASP A 411 3.60 -15.12 -17.52
N ILE A 412 3.31 -14.38 -16.43
CA ILE A 412 3.99 -14.48 -15.13
C ILE A 412 4.19 -15.93 -14.66
N LYS A 413 3.20 -16.81 -14.90
CA LYS A 413 3.25 -18.22 -14.50
C LYS A 413 4.38 -18.94 -15.23
N LEU A 414 4.48 -18.76 -16.55
CA LEU A 414 5.56 -19.33 -17.34
C LEU A 414 6.91 -18.72 -16.96
N ILE A 415 6.96 -17.39 -16.80
CA ILE A 415 8.22 -16.72 -16.45
C ILE A 415 8.66 -17.23 -15.08
N LEU A 416 7.89 -17.02 -14.00
CA LEU A 416 8.27 -17.45 -12.65
C LEU A 416 8.57 -18.96 -12.56
N HIS A 417 7.86 -19.83 -13.29
CA HIS A 417 8.20 -21.26 -13.35
C HIS A 417 9.62 -21.52 -13.86
N ARG A 418 10.11 -20.71 -14.82
CA ARG A 418 11.42 -20.92 -15.46
C ARG A 418 12.60 -20.36 -14.69
N PHE A 419 12.43 -19.28 -13.91
CA PHE A 419 13.55 -18.57 -13.29
C PHE A 419 13.40 -18.30 -11.79
N ALA A 420 12.18 -18.30 -11.24
CA ALA A 420 11.97 -17.98 -9.84
C ALA A 420 12.09 -19.23 -8.94
N SER A 421 12.46 -19.00 -7.69
CA SER A 421 12.54 -20.04 -6.66
C SER A 421 12.41 -19.44 -5.27
N ASN A 422 11.90 -20.24 -4.35
CA ASN A 422 11.74 -19.92 -2.93
C ASN A 422 10.96 -18.62 -2.69
N ILE A 423 9.74 -18.56 -3.20
CA ILE A 423 8.82 -17.45 -2.95
C ILE A 423 7.49 -18.02 -2.47
N ILE A 424 7.01 -17.53 -1.34
CA ILE A 424 5.61 -17.69 -0.92
C ILE A 424 4.88 -16.42 -1.34
N PHE A 425 3.82 -16.57 -2.13
CA PHE A 425 2.82 -15.55 -2.33
C PHE A 425 1.63 -15.86 -1.42
N SER A 426 1.54 -15.18 -0.28
CA SER A 426 0.42 -15.38 0.64
C SER A 426 -0.71 -14.38 0.37
N ASN A 427 -1.97 -14.80 0.46
CA ASN A 427 -3.13 -13.92 0.18
C ASN A 427 -4.34 -14.26 1.05
N GLY A 428 -5.04 -13.23 1.51
CA GLY A 428 -6.40 -13.38 2.03
C GLY A 428 -7.43 -13.18 0.93
N LEU A 429 -8.40 -14.09 0.73
CA LEU A 429 -9.39 -13.95 -0.36
C LEU A 429 -10.47 -12.89 -0.09
N ARG A 430 -10.49 -12.28 1.10
CA ARG A 430 -11.28 -11.07 1.40
C ARG A 430 -10.50 -9.78 1.15
N ASP A 431 -9.19 -9.88 0.97
CA ASP A 431 -8.39 -8.74 0.54
C ASP A 431 -8.69 -8.40 -0.93
N PRO A 432 -9.15 -7.17 -1.24
CA PRO A 432 -9.33 -6.74 -2.61
C PRO A 432 -8.09 -6.88 -3.50
N TYR A 433 -6.89 -6.73 -2.93
CA TYR A 433 -5.64 -6.87 -3.67
C TYR A 433 -5.29 -8.32 -4.04
N SER A 434 -5.95 -9.31 -3.43
CA SER A 434 -5.80 -10.72 -3.82
C SER A 434 -6.17 -10.98 -5.28
N SER A 435 -7.00 -10.11 -5.89
CA SER A 435 -7.33 -10.15 -7.32
C SER A 435 -6.11 -9.94 -8.23
N GLY A 436 -5.09 -9.21 -7.75
CA GLY A 436 -3.81 -9.02 -8.42
C GLY A 436 -2.68 -9.89 -7.87
N GLY A 437 -2.98 -10.81 -6.95
CA GLY A 437 -2.00 -11.71 -6.32
C GLY A 437 -1.81 -13.02 -7.09
N VAL A 438 -0.81 -13.81 -6.67
CA VAL A 438 -0.59 -15.18 -7.17
C VAL A 438 -1.33 -16.17 -6.27
N LEU A 439 -2.39 -16.79 -6.81
CA LEU A 439 -3.29 -17.70 -6.06
C LEU A 439 -3.11 -19.18 -6.41
N GLN A 440 -2.07 -19.54 -7.17
CA GLN A 440 -1.76 -20.91 -7.54
C GLN A 440 -0.26 -21.18 -7.41
N ASN A 441 0.10 -22.39 -6.99
CA ASN A 441 1.49 -22.84 -7.06
C ASN A 441 1.98 -22.75 -8.51
N ILE A 442 3.14 -22.14 -8.68
CA ILE A 442 3.80 -21.98 -9.98
C ILE A 442 4.85 -23.07 -10.18
N SER A 443 5.55 -23.46 -9.11
CA SER A 443 6.51 -24.56 -9.09
C SER A 443 6.58 -25.18 -7.69
N ASP A 444 7.45 -26.17 -7.49
CA ASP A 444 7.68 -26.79 -6.18
C ASP A 444 8.25 -25.83 -5.11
N SER A 445 8.73 -24.65 -5.52
CA SER A 445 9.32 -23.64 -4.61
C SER A 445 8.74 -22.24 -4.76
N VAL A 446 7.82 -22.04 -5.70
CA VAL A 446 7.05 -20.80 -5.87
C VAL A 446 5.59 -21.14 -5.56
N LEU A 447 5.23 -20.91 -4.31
CA LEU A 447 4.02 -21.45 -3.69
C LEU A 447 3.02 -20.33 -3.42
N ALA A 448 1.74 -20.63 -3.62
CA ALA A 448 0.64 -19.77 -3.21
C ALA A 448 0.04 -20.31 -1.91
N VAL A 449 -0.05 -19.46 -0.89
CA VAL A 449 -0.61 -19.81 0.41
C VAL A 449 -1.76 -18.85 0.71
N TYR A 450 -3.00 -19.28 0.60
CA TYR A 450 -4.14 -18.37 0.75
C TYR A 450 -5.23 -18.90 1.65
N THR A 451 -6.02 -17.99 2.21
CA THR A 451 -7.14 -18.31 3.10
C THR A 451 -8.42 -17.63 2.66
N VAL A 452 -9.55 -18.33 2.78
CA VAL A 452 -10.87 -17.82 2.36
C VAL A 452 -11.30 -16.59 3.15
N ASN A 453 -10.92 -16.51 4.43
CA ASN A 453 -11.34 -15.44 5.35
C ASN A 453 -10.22 -14.46 5.70
N GLY A 454 -9.02 -14.62 5.13
CA GLY A 454 -7.92 -13.68 5.33
C GLY A 454 -8.24 -12.34 4.67
N SER A 455 -7.86 -11.25 5.34
CA SER A 455 -7.83 -9.91 4.76
C SER A 455 -6.38 -9.51 4.44
N HIS A 456 -6.15 -8.24 4.11
CA HIS A 456 -4.85 -7.72 3.70
C HIS A 456 -3.76 -7.94 4.75
N CYS A 457 -2.66 -8.56 4.32
CA CYS A 457 -1.43 -8.80 5.09
C CYS A 457 -1.58 -9.50 6.45
N LEU A 458 -2.69 -10.17 6.70
CA LEU A 458 -3.05 -10.65 8.05
C LEU A 458 -2.08 -11.70 8.60
N ASP A 459 -1.47 -12.50 7.74
CA ASP A 459 -0.48 -13.52 8.07
C ASP A 459 0.80 -12.93 8.69
N ILE A 460 1.19 -11.72 8.30
CA ILE A 460 2.43 -11.09 8.79
C ILE A 460 2.25 -10.21 10.03
N LEU A 461 1.00 -9.91 10.40
CA LEU A 461 0.68 -9.16 11.62
C LEU A 461 1.01 -9.96 12.88
N THR A 462 1.16 -9.24 14.00
CA THR A 462 1.41 -9.84 15.32
C THR A 462 0.36 -10.88 15.68
N ALA A 463 0.84 -12.08 16.05
CA ALA A 463 -0.02 -13.17 16.48
C ALA A 463 -0.78 -12.81 17.77
N LYS A 464 -2.07 -13.10 17.78
CA LYS A 464 -2.96 -12.88 18.92
C LYS A 464 -3.58 -14.20 19.35
N GLN A 465 -3.85 -14.33 20.64
CA GLN A 465 -4.57 -15.50 21.17
C GLN A 465 -5.99 -15.64 20.59
N SER A 466 -6.58 -14.53 20.15
CA SER A 466 -7.88 -14.48 19.49
C SER A 466 -7.84 -14.88 18.00
N ASP A 467 -6.65 -15.13 17.45
CA ASP A 467 -6.54 -15.45 16.03
C ASP A 467 -7.24 -16.78 15.72
N PRO A 468 -8.04 -16.84 14.64
CA PRO A 468 -8.73 -18.06 14.29
C PRO A 468 -7.76 -19.13 13.84
N GLN A 469 -8.15 -20.40 14.04
CA GLN A 469 -7.27 -21.54 13.75
C GLN A 469 -6.76 -21.57 12.30
N TRP A 470 -7.56 -21.12 11.33
CA TRP A 470 -7.14 -21.06 9.93
C TRP A 470 -5.98 -20.08 9.70
N LEU A 471 -5.91 -18.98 10.45
CA LEU A 471 -4.81 -18.00 10.36
C LEU A 471 -3.55 -18.56 11.00
N VAL A 472 -3.70 -19.23 12.15
CA VAL A 472 -2.58 -19.93 12.81
C VAL A 472 -2.00 -21.02 11.89
N GLN A 473 -2.87 -21.77 11.21
CA GLN A 473 -2.45 -22.78 10.23
C GLN A 473 -1.73 -22.17 9.03
N GLN A 474 -2.21 -21.05 8.50
CA GLN A 474 -1.55 -20.33 7.42
C GLN A 474 -0.10 -19.97 7.78
N ARG A 475 0.09 -19.32 8.94
CA ARG A 475 1.43 -18.95 9.45
C ARG A 475 2.32 -20.17 9.67
N GLN A 476 1.76 -21.27 10.18
CA GLN A 476 2.52 -22.50 10.38
C GLN A 476 3.03 -23.08 9.04
N ILE A 477 2.21 -23.07 7.99
CA ILE A 477 2.61 -23.51 6.64
C ILE A 477 3.74 -22.63 6.11
N GLU A 478 3.63 -21.31 6.24
CA GLU A 478 4.67 -20.36 5.81
C GLU A 478 6.00 -20.62 6.54
N VAL A 479 5.94 -20.82 7.86
CA VAL A 479 7.09 -21.15 8.70
C VAL A 479 7.74 -22.48 8.30
N GLU A 480 6.95 -23.52 8.04
CA GLU A 480 7.47 -24.84 7.63
C GLU A 480 8.18 -24.78 6.27
N ILE A 481 7.63 -24.01 5.31
CA ILE A 481 8.27 -23.79 4.02
C ILE A 481 9.61 -23.07 4.19
N ILE A 482 9.64 -21.99 4.99
CA ILE A 482 10.85 -21.22 5.27
C ILE A 482 11.92 -22.09 5.96
N GLU A 483 11.51 -22.93 6.92
CA GLU A 483 12.39 -23.90 7.58
C GLU A 483 12.99 -24.90 6.59
N GLY A 484 12.20 -25.37 5.63
CA GLY A 484 12.68 -26.20 4.53
C GLY A 484 13.75 -25.52 3.69
N TRP A 485 13.56 -24.25 3.32
CA TRP A 485 14.55 -23.48 2.55
C TRP A 485 15.85 -23.28 3.31
N ILE A 486 15.77 -22.91 4.59
CA ILE A 486 16.95 -22.71 5.45
C ILE A 486 17.71 -24.02 5.63
N THR A 487 17.00 -25.13 5.88
CA THR A 487 17.59 -26.46 6.03
C THR A 487 18.32 -26.87 4.75
N LYS A 488 17.68 -26.69 3.59
CA LYS A 488 18.30 -26.99 2.30
C LYS A 488 19.54 -26.13 2.04
N TYR A 489 19.49 -24.84 2.33
CA TYR A 489 20.63 -23.94 2.19
C TYR A 489 21.84 -24.40 3.04
N TYR A 490 21.64 -24.84 4.29
CA TYR A 490 22.73 -25.37 5.10
C TYR A 490 23.31 -26.68 4.55
N ALA A 491 22.45 -27.57 4.05
CA ALA A 491 22.90 -28.81 3.41
C ALA A 491 23.75 -28.53 2.18
N ASP A 492 23.31 -27.60 1.32
CA ASP A 492 24.05 -27.19 0.12
C ASP A 492 25.39 -26.54 0.51
N LEU A 493 25.39 -25.62 1.49
CA LEU A 493 26.62 -24.95 1.97
C LEU A 493 27.67 -25.95 2.50
N LEU A 494 27.23 -27.00 3.20
CA LEU A 494 28.12 -28.07 3.67
C LEU A 494 28.66 -28.90 2.51
N ALA A 495 27.82 -29.25 1.54
CA ALA A 495 28.24 -30.01 0.36
C ALA A 495 29.27 -29.25 -0.48
N PHE A 496 29.11 -27.94 -0.67
CA PHE A 496 30.05 -27.12 -1.43
C PHE A 496 31.36 -26.79 -0.70
N LYS A 497 31.37 -26.79 0.65
CA LYS A 497 32.60 -26.59 1.45
C LYS A 497 33.51 -27.84 1.51
N GLN A 498 33.02 -29.00 1.08
CA GLN A 498 33.79 -30.25 1.03
C GLN A 498 34.61 -30.41 -0.26
N TYR A 499 34.44 -29.50 -1.22
CA TYR A 499 35.24 -29.35 -2.44
C TYR A 499 36.08 -28.08 -2.33
#